data_AF-A0A956PNW1-F1
#
_entry.id   AF-A0A956PNW1-F1
#
_cell.length_a   1.000
_cell.length_b   1.000
_cell.length_c   1.000
_cell.angle_alpha   90.00
_cell.angle_beta   90.00
_cell.angle_gamma   90.00
#
_symmetry.space_group_name_H-M   'P 1'
#
loop_
_entity.id
_entity.type
_entity.pdbx_description
1 polymer ?
#
loop_
_entity_poly.entity_id
_entity_poly.type
_entity_poly.pdbx_seq_one_letter_code
_entity_poly.pdbx_strand_id
1 'polypeptide(L)'
;MQINPKVQQLPARGRAEKKEDAPKLAILDDFDGDPAGFPHGQAVESVLFSNSDLKDADVQRYQNDAPQTDLAKLMNERGLDFHTAYRTVVSRNIAHFYLQTTMNLRQIMTEQPEIKVISQSQGETPGRLMETLFTQIQKNQNLKNHATHSLGLDPNASLKDICQQLLNSADQVMAGNEICQKAQAEYTKTTKELYDKGVTYLVAAGNHGDMGAVMQQIGVQPGPATFRNVLVNDYVTVVGANDKEGNPATLNSPASAIEVYREGVDLPWKAAEGFDQDGVASGTSFATPIAAGEA
;
A
#
# COMPACT_ATOMS: atom_id res chain seq x y z
N MET A 1 48.89 1.62 -13.54
CA MET A 1 47.52 1.09 -13.76
C MET A 1 46.60 2.29 -13.84
N GLN A 2 46.19 2.70 -15.04
CA GLN A 2 45.38 3.90 -15.25
C GLN A 2 43.91 3.56 -15.01
N ILE A 3 43.27 4.28 -14.10
CA ILE A 3 41.84 4.18 -13.81
C ILE A 3 41.09 4.91 -14.94
N ASN A 4 40.17 4.22 -15.59
CA ASN A 4 39.45 4.68 -16.78
C ASN A 4 38.44 5.80 -16.40
N PRO A 5 38.55 7.03 -16.92
CA PRO A 5 37.82 8.21 -16.42
C PRO A 5 36.44 8.43 -17.06
N LYS A 6 35.74 7.36 -17.45
CA LYS A 6 34.38 7.45 -17.98
C LYS A 6 33.49 6.38 -17.38
N VAL A 7 33.22 6.50 -16.08
CA VAL A 7 31.90 6.12 -15.58
C VAL A 7 30.96 7.19 -16.10
N GLN A 8 30.39 6.95 -17.28
CA GLN A 8 29.21 7.67 -17.73
C GLN A 8 28.21 7.56 -16.57
N GLN A 9 27.87 8.70 -15.96
CA GLN A 9 26.78 8.77 -15.00
C GLN A 9 25.54 8.25 -15.72
N LEU A 10 25.13 7.04 -15.37
CA LEU A 10 23.90 6.45 -15.86
C LEU A 10 22.74 7.33 -15.34
N PRO A 11 21.72 7.59 -16.18
CA PRO A 11 20.57 8.42 -15.83
C PRO A 11 19.86 7.90 -14.57
N ALA A 12 19.24 8.83 -13.82
CA ALA A 12 18.70 8.66 -12.47
C ALA A 12 17.42 7.79 -12.35
N ARG A 13 17.31 6.69 -13.10
CA ARG A 13 16.17 5.75 -13.00
C ARG A 13 16.67 4.35 -12.69
N GLY A 14 16.15 3.75 -11.62
CA GLY A 14 16.40 2.36 -11.23
C GLY A 14 17.82 2.09 -10.72
N ARG A 15 18.31 2.85 -9.74
CA ARG A 15 19.47 2.38 -8.95
C ARG A 15 19.01 1.23 -8.07
N ALA A 16 19.83 0.18 -7.95
CA ALA A 16 19.84 -0.62 -6.74
C ALA A 16 19.88 0.35 -5.55
N GLU A 17 18.96 0.18 -4.60
CA GLU A 17 18.79 1.07 -3.44
C GLU A 17 20.17 1.46 -2.89
N LYS A 18 20.41 2.76 -2.74
CA LYS A 18 21.65 3.25 -2.13
C LYS A 18 21.76 2.57 -0.77
N LYS A 19 22.84 1.82 -0.54
CA LYS A 19 23.09 1.21 0.76
C LYS A 19 23.74 2.26 1.64
N GLU A 20 23.02 2.72 2.65
CA GLU A 20 23.57 3.63 3.65
C GLU A 20 24.47 2.86 4.62
N ASP A 21 25.55 3.49 5.07
CA ASP A 21 26.52 2.84 5.96
C ASP A 21 25.99 2.65 7.40
N ALA A 22 25.12 3.56 7.86
CA ALA A 22 24.56 3.55 9.22
C ALA A 22 23.17 4.20 9.29
N PRO A 23 22.15 3.65 8.59
CA PRO A 23 20.79 4.19 8.62
C PRO A 23 20.15 4.00 10.00
N LYS A 24 19.31 4.96 10.39
CA LYS A 24 18.50 4.91 11.62
C LYS A 24 17.08 4.39 11.35
N LEU A 25 16.57 4.68 10.16
CA LEU A 25 15.20 4.41 9.74
C LEU A 25 15.18 3.71 8.38
N ALA A 26 14.27 2.76 8.19
CA ALA A 26 13.95 2.20 6.88
C ALA A 26 12.61 2.76 6.36
N ILE A 27 12.55 3.14 5.09
CA ILE A 27 11.28 3.42 4.39
C ILE A 27 11.04 2.31 3.39
N LEU A 28 9.87 1.68 3.45
CA LEU A 28 9.40 0.73 2.46
C LEU A 28 8.26 1.39 1.67
N ASP A 29 8.51 1.69 0.39
CA ASP A 29 7.58 2.41 -0.49
C ASP A 29 7.94 2.16 -1.97
N ASP A 30 7.14 2.70 -2.89
CA ASP A 30 7.41 2.71 -4.32
C ASP A 30 8.34 3.87 -4.71
N PHE A 31 9.62 3.57 -4.85
CA PHE A 31 10.68 4.48 -5.31
C PHE A 31 10.96 4.39 -6.82
N ASP A 32 10.59 3.28 -7.46
CA ASP A 32 10.79 3.07 -8.89
C ASP A 32 9.73 3.79 -9.75
N GLY A 33 8.49 3.89 -9.26
CA GLY A 33 7.41 4.71 -9.83
C GLY A 33 6.97 4.36 -11.26
N ASP A 34 6.00 5.12 -11.77
CA ASP A 34 5.68 5.18 -13.21
C ASP A 34 6.71 6.08 -13.92
N PRO A 35 7.36 5.64 -15.02
CA PRO A 35 8.27 6.46 -15.83
C PRO A 35 7.74 7.84 -16.27
N ALA A 36 6.41 8.04 -16.24
CA ALA A 36 5.70 9.27 -16.58
C ALA A 36 5.14 10.04 -15.35
N GLY A 37 5.24 9.48 -14.14
CA GLY A 37 4.75 10.06 -12.87
C GLY A 37 5.87 10.41 -11.89
N PHE A 38 5.49 10.85 -10.69
CA PHE A 38 6.40 10.99 -9.55
C PHE A 38 6.40 9.69 -8.72
N PRO A 39 7.54 9.18 -8.25
CA PRO A 39 7.56 8.02 -7.37
C PRO A 39 7.01 8.39 -5.98
N HIS A 40 6.01 7.66 -5.51
CA HIS A 40 5.33 7.96 -4.23
C HIS A 40 6.32 7.96 -3.05
N GLY A 41 7.30 7.05 -3.04
CA GLY A 41 8.35 6.97 -2.04
C GLY A 41 9.21 8.23 -1.92
N GLN A 42 9.44 8.95 -3.02
CA GLN A 42 10.16 10.23 -2.98
C GLN A 42 9.35 11.33 -2.30
N ALA A 43 8.04 11.38 -2.55
CA ALA A 43 7.16 12.35 -1.88
C ALA A 43 7.05 12.05 -0.37
N VAL A 44 6.93 10.78 0.01
CA VAL A 44 6.94 10.33 1.41
C VAL A 44 8.25 10.67 2.11
N GLU A 45 9.39 10.45 1.45
CA GLU A 45 10.70 10.84 1.97
C GLU A 45 10.85 12.36 2.10
N SER A 46 10.37 13.13 1.12
CA SER A 46 10.37 14.59 1.21
C SER A 46 9.56 15.08 2.41
N VAL A 47 8.43 14.44 2.72
CA VAL A 47 7.62 14.75 3.91
C VAL A 47 8.37 14.37 5.18
N LEU A 48 9.06 13.21 5.22
CA LEU A 48 9.90 12.83 6.36
C LEU A 48 10.94 13.90 6.70
N PHE A 49 11.75 14.30 5.71
CA PHE A 49 12.84 15.26 5.93
C PHE A 49 12.34 16.68 6.23
N SER A 50 11.13 17.03 5.79
CA SER A 50 10.55 18.34 6.10
C SER A 50 9.99 18.41 7.53
N ASN A 51 9.81 17.27 8.19
CA ASN A 51 9.17 17.15 9.51
C ASN A 51 10.05 16.43 10.54
N SER A 52 11.34 16.24 10.28
CA SER A 52 12.28 15.61 11.20
C SER A 52 13.69 16.18 11.05
N ASP A 53 14.56 15.87 12.00
CA ASP A 53 15.99 16.20 11.93
C ASP A 53 16.81 15.15 11.15
N LEU A 54 16.15 14.17 10.53
CA LEU A 54 16.80 13.12 9.75
C LEU A 54 17.35 13.65 8.43
N LYS A 55 18.44 13.06 7.98
CA LYS A 55 19.10 13.35 6.70
C LYS A 55 19.01 12.13 5.78
N ASP A 56 19.29 12.32 4.49
CA ASP A 56 19.35 11.23 3.49
C ASP A 56 20.18 10.02 3.97
N ALA A 57 21.35 10.27 4.59
CA ALA A 57 22.21 9.20 5.11
C ALA A 57 21.64 8.45 6.34
N ASP A 58 20.62 9.00 7.00
CA ASP A 58 19.95 8.34 8.13
C ASP A 58 18.83 7.39 7.67
N VAL A 59 18.49 7.37 6.37
CA VAL A 59 17.33 6.67 5.83
C VAL A 59 17.74 5.64 4.79
N GLN A 60 17.38 4.38 5.03
CA GLN A 60 17.51 3.31 4.04
C GLN A 60 16.18 3.12 3.30
N ARG A 61 16.21 3.23 1.97
CA ARG A 61 15.06 2.98 1.10
C ARG A 61 14.95 1.49 0.77
N TYR A 62 13.73 0.98 0.69
CA TYR A 62 13.37 -0.36 0.24
C TYR A 62 12.16 -0.31 -0.71
N GLN A 63 12.29 -0.85 -1.92
CA GLN A 63 11.24 -0.90 -2.92
C GLN A 63 10.15 -1.86 -2.47
N ASN A 64 8.95 -1.32 -2.28
CA ASN A 64 7.79 -2.07 -1.86
C ASN A 64 6.52 -1.47 -2.49
N ASP A 65 5.98 -2.14 -3.49
CA ASP A 65 4.74 -1.72 -4.16
C ASP A 65 3.70 -2.86 -4.13
N ALA A 66 2.43 -2.48 -4.06
CA ALA A 66 1.33 -3.42 -4.24
C ALA A 66 1.21 -3.79 -5.72
N PRO A 67 1.13 -5.08 -6.08
CA PRO A 67 1.09 -5.47 -7.48
C PRO A 67 -0.13 -4.89 -8.20
N GLN A 68 0.08 -4.26 -9.35
CA GLN A 68 -1.00 -3.77 -10.19
C GLN A 68 -1.40 -4.83 -11.24
N THR A 69 -1.93 -5.98 -10.81
CA THR A 69 -2.37 -7.01 -11.77
C THR A 69 -3.60 -6.52 -12.54
N ASP A 70 -3.45 -6.33 -13.85
CA ASP A 70 -4.55 -5.96 -14.74
C ASP A 70 -5.56 -7.12 -14.88
N LEU A 71 -6.77 -6.90 -14.38
CA LEU A 71 -7.88 -7.87 -14.43
C LEU A 71 -8.26 -8.23 -15.86
N ALA A 72 -8.40 -7.25 -16.75
CA ALA A 72 -8.84 -7.46 -18.13
C ALA A 72 -7.77 -8.24 -18.91
N LYS A 73 -6.50 -7.88 -18.71
CA LYS A 73 -5.37 -8.63 -19.27
C LYS A 73 -5.37 -10.07 -18.79
N LEU A 74 -5.54 -10.29 -17.47
CA LEU A 74 -5.59 -11.62 -16.89
C LEU A 74 -6.73 -12.47 -17.48
N MET A 75 -7.92 -11.89 -17.60
CA MET A 75 -9.08 -12.56 -18.23
C MET A 75 -8.76 -12.98 -19.66
N ASN A 76 -8.20 -12.08 -20.48
CA ASN A 76 -7.90 -12.33 -21.88
C ASN A 76 -6.78 -13.38 -22.08
N GLU A 77 -5.69 -13.29 -21.33
CA GLU A 77 -4.54 -14.19 -21.48
C GLU A 77 -4.81 -15.60 -20.96
N ARG A 78 -5.69 -15.74 -19.96
CA ARG A 78 -5.96 -17.01 -19.28
C ARG A 78 -7.35 -17.59 -19.59
N GLY A 79 -8.17 -16.89 -20.36
CA GLY A 79 -9.54 -17.32 -20.68
C GLY A 79 -10.42 -17.48 -19.45
N LEU A 80 -10.21 -16.66 -18.42
CA LEU A 80 -10.97 -16.74 -17.16
C LEU A 80 -12.25 -15.92 -17.25
N ASP A 81 -13.32 -16.42 -16.63
CA ASP A 81 -14.49 -15.59 -16.35
C ASP A 81 -14.14 -14.48 -15.34
N PHE A 82 -14.99 -13.45 -15.28
CA PHE A 82 -14.74 -12.26 -14.48
C PHE A 82 -14.54 -12.55 -12.99
N HIS A 83 -15.37 -13.40 -12.39
CA HIS A 83 -15.32 -13.72 -10.96
C HIS A 83 -14.07 -14.52 -10.62
N THR A 84 -13.74 -15.52 -11.44
CA THR A 84 -12.50 -16.29 -11.28
C THR A 84 -11.26 -15.40 -11.43
N ALA A 85 -11.25 -14.50 -12.42
CA ALA A 85 -10.16 -13.54 -12.60
C ALA A 85 -10.07 -12.56 -11.41
N TYR A 86 -11.20 -12.03 -10.93
CA TYR A 86 -11.27 -11.13 -9.79
C TYR A 86 -10.64 -11.76 -8.54
N ARG A 87 -11.08 -12.98 -8.18
CA ARG A 87 -10.53 -13.72 -7.04
C ARG A 87 -9.03 -14.01 -7.20
N THR A 88 -8.60 -14.28 -8.44
CA THR A 88 -7.19 -14.51 -8.75
C THR A 88 -6.36 -13.23 -8.57
N VAL A 89 -6.85 -12.06 -9.01
CA VAL A 89 -6.17 -10.78 -8.78
C VAL A 89 -6.07 -10.47 -7.29
N VAL A 90 -7.18 -10.56 -6.56
CA VAL A 90 -7.19 -10.29 -5.10
C VAL A 90 -6.16 -11.17 -4.38
N SER A 91 -6.18 -12.49 -4.63
CA SER A 91 -5.23 -13.41 -3.99
C SER A 91 -3.78 -13.12 -4.35
N ARG A 92 -3.48 -12.84 -5.63
CA ARG A 92 -2.12 -12.54 -6.10
C ARG A 92 -1.58 -11.26 -5.50
N ASN A 93 -2.37 -10.19 -5.53
CA ASN A 93 -1.96 -8.89 -5.03
C ASN A 93 -1.62 -8.99 -3.53
N ILE A 94 -2.53 -9.54 -2.73
CA ILE A 94 -2.34 -9.62 -1.29
C ILE A 94 -1.21 -10.56 -0.91
N ALA A 95 -1.15 -11.76 -1.50
CA ALA A 95 -0.08 -12.71 -1.20
C ALA A 95 1.29 -12.16 -1.59
N HIS A 96 1.41 -11.54 -2.76
CA HIS A 96 2.66 -10.94 -3.20
C HIS A 96 3.07 -9.80 -2.27
N PHE A 97 2.13 -8.92 -1.89
CA PHE A 97 2.43 -7.80 -1.01
C PHE A 97 3.00 -8.28 0.34
N TYR A 98 2.37 -9.28 0.97
CA TYR A 98 2.92 -9.92 2.17
C TYR A 98 4.32 -10.49 1.94
N LEU A 99 4.55 -11.20 0.83
CA LEU A 99 5.83 -11.85 0.54
C LEU A 99 6.94 -10.81 0.31
N GLN A 100 6.68 -9.77 -0.47
CA GLN A 100 7.63 -8.69 -0.74
C GLN A 100 7.98 -7.94 0.54
N THR A 101 6.97 -7.54 1.33
CA THR A 101 7.21 -6.90 2.63
C THR A 101 8.01 -7.82 3.54
N THR A 102 7.68 -9.10 3.63
CA THR A 102 8.43 -10.08 4.43
C THR A 102 9.90 -10.19 4.00
N MET A 103 10.17 -10.18 2.69
CA MET A 103 11.54 -10.20 2.16
C MET A 103 12.31 -8.95 2.57
N ASN A 104 11.72 -7.77 2.42
CA ASN A 104 12.32 -6.49 2.81
C ASN A 104 12.62 -6.45 4.31
N LEU A 105 11.67 -6.88 5.15
CA LEU A 105 11.86 -6.94 6.61
C LEU A 105 13.00 -7.90 7.01
N ARG A 106 13.12 -9.06 6.35
CA ARG A 106 14.25 -9.98 6.57
C ARG A 106 15.58 -9.42 6.11
N GLN A 107 15.59 -8.70 4.99
CA GLN A 107 16.76 -8.02 4.48
C GLN A 107 17.22 -6.94 5.47
N ILE A 108 16.31 -6.10 5.98
CA ILE A 108 16.61 -5.11 7.03
C ILE A 108 17.26 -5.79 8.23
N MET A 109 16.64 -6.86 8.75
CA MET A 109 17.17 -7.57 9.91
C MET A 109 18.57 -8.16 9.72
N THR A 110 18.95 -8.47 8.48
CA THR A 110 20.21 -9.17 8.16
C THR A 110 21.30 -8.19 7.75
N GLU A 111 20.97 -7.22 6.90
CA GLU A 111 21.91 -6.28 6.30
C GLU A 111 22.04 -4.98 7.10
N GLN A 112 20.98 -4.56 7.81
CA GLN A 112 20.91 -3.30 8.55
C GLN A 112 20.35 -3.51 9.98
N PRO A 113 20.98 -4.37 10.81
CA PRO A 113 20.44 -4.77 12.12
C PRO A 113 20.35 -3.61 13.15
N GLU A 114 20.99 -2.48 12.88
CA GLU A 114 20.97 -1.29 13.74
C GLU A 114 19.70 -0.45 13.55
N ILE A 115 18.94 -0.62 12.45
CA ILE A 115 17.69 0.10 12.22
C ILE A 115 16.68 -0.25 13.32
N LYS A 116 16.12 0.78 13.96
CA LYS A 116 15.11 0.65 15.03
C LYS A 116 13.73 1.10 14.63
N VAL A 117 13.59 1.80 13.51
CA VAL A 117 12.31 2.30 13.02
C VAL A 117 12.12 1.90 11.56
N ILE A 118 10.96 1.35 11.25
CA ILE A 118 10.54 1.03 9.89
C ILE A 118 9.24 1.79 9.61
N SER A 119 9.22 2.54 8.50
CA SER A 119 8.06 3.28 7.99
C SER A 119 7.56 2.63 6.71
N GLN A 120 6.31 2.17 6.72
CA GLN A 120 5.63 1.61 5.55
C GLN A 120 4.37 2.40 5.24
N SER A 121 4.48 3.26 4.23
CA SER A 121 3.42 4.16 3.76
C SER A 121 2.45 3.48 2.78
N GLN A 122 2.90 2.44 2.08
CA GLN A 122 2.08 1.64 1.15
C GLN A 122 1.28 0.58 1.89
N GLY A 123 0.10 0.28 1.38
CA GLY A 123 -0.79 -0.77 1.90
C GLY A 123 -1.57 -1.43 0.78
N GLU A 124 -2.08 -2.63 1.07
CA GLU A 124 -3.04 -3.32 0.22
C GLU A 124 -4.27 -3.67 1.07
N THR A 125 -5.45 -3.70 0.45
CA THR A 125 -6.71 -4.07 1.11
C THR A 125 -7.54 -4.98 0.22
N PRO A 126 -8.36 -5.90 0.78
CA PRO A 126 -9.27 -6.72 -0.02
C PRO A 126 -10.21 -5.87 -0.92
N GLY A 127 -10.60 -4.69 -0.44
CA GLY A 127 -11.47 -3.75 -1.13
C GLY A 127 -10.79 -2.89 -2.19
N ARG A 128 -9.46 -2.86 -2.29
CA ARG A 128 -8.74 -1.96 -3.22
C ARG A 128 -9.14 -2.18 -4.67
N LEU A 129 -9.22 -3.43 -5.12
CA LEU A 129 -9.63 -3.74 -6.50
C LEU A 129 -11.08 -3.33 -6.76
N MET A 130 -11.95 -3.41 -5.75
CA MET A 130 -13.33 -2.94 -5.87
C MET A 130 -13.37 -1.42 -6.09
N GLU A 131 -12.45 -0.65 -5.52
CA GLU A 131 -12.35 0.79 -5.78
C GLU A 131 -12.15 1.11 -7.26
N THR A 132 -11.20 0.43 -7.90
CA THR A 132 -10.93 0.55 -9.34
C THR A 132 -12.13 0.08 -10.18
N LEU A 133 -12.76 -1.04 -9.78
CA LEU A 133 -13.87 -1.63 -10.53
C LEU A 133 -15.18 -0.86 -10.37
N PHE A 134 -15.39 -0.13 -9.28
CA PHE A 134 -16.67 0.52 -8.99
C PHE A 134 -17.08 1.48 -10.11
N THR A 135 -16.16 2.40 -10.43
CA THR A 135 -16.36 3.39 -11.48
C THR A 135 -16.55 2.72 -12.84
N GLN A 136 -15.87 1.61 -13.09
CA GLN A 136 -15.97 0.86 -14.35
C GLN A 136 -17.33 0.14 -14.46
N ILE A 137 -17.76 -0.57 -13.42
CA ILE A 137 -19.06 -1.26 -13.38
C ILE A 137 -20.21 -0.26 -13.48
N GLN A 138 -20.09 0.90 -12.84
CA GLN A 138 -21.10 1.95 -12.89
C GLN A 138 -21.27 2.54 -14.30
N LYS A 139 -20.17 2.70 -15.05
CA LYS A 139 -20.17 3.37 -16.36
C LYS A 139 -20.29 2.42 -17.55
N ASN A 140 -19.94 1.14 -17.39
CA ASN A 140 -19.89 0.17 -18.47
C ASN A 140 -20.94 -0.94 -18.28
N GLN A 141 -22.05 -0.83 -19.00
CA GLN A 141 -23.15 -1.79 -18.93
C GLN A 141 -22.73 -3.21 -19.35
N ASN A 142 -21.79 -3.36 -20.30
CA ASN A 142 -21.30 -4.67 -20.70
C ASN A 142 -20.48 -5.33 -19.59
N LEU A 143 -19.60 -4.56 -18.94
CA LEU A 143 -18.85 -5.05 -17.78
C LEU A 143 -19.79 -5.38 -16.62
N LYS A 144 -20.79 -4.54 -16.36
CA LYS A 144 -21.83 -4.82 -15.36
C LYS A 144 -22.54 -6.13 -15.64
N ASN A 145 -23.00 -6.34 -16.87
CA ASN A 145 -23.70 -7.59 -17.26
C ASN A 145 -22.78 -8.81 -17.13
N HIS A 146 -21.52 -8.71 -17.53
CA HIS A 146 -20.54 -9.79 -17.36
C HIS A 146 -20.28 -10.10 -15.88
N ALA A 147 -20.10 -9.07 -15.06
CA ALA A 147 -19.92 -9.22 -13.63
C ALA A 147 -21.15 -9.88 -12.99
N THR A 148 -22.36 -9.36 -13.26
CA THR A 148 -23.62 -9.93 -12.79
C THR A 148 -23.75 -11.40 -13.13
N HIS A 149 -23.54 -11.77 -14.40
CA HIS A 149 -23.66 -13.14 -14.87
C HIS A 149 -22.62 -14.06 -14.22
N SER A 150 -21.36 -13.64 -14.20
CA SER A 150 -20.25 -14.41 -13.64
C SER A 150 -20.36 -14.61 -12.13
N LEU A 151 -20.96 -13.65 -11.42
CA LEU A 151 -21.26 -13.75 -9.99
C LEU A 151 -22.51 -14.60 -9.68
N GLY A 152 -23.22 -15.08 -10.71
CA GLY A 152 -24.45 -15.86 -10.54
C GLY A 152 -25.63 -15.05 -9.98
N LEU A 153 -25.62 -13.74 -10.17
CA LEU A 153 -26.67 -12.84 -9.69
C LEU A 153 -27.83 -12.73 -10.69
N ASP A 154 -28.98 -12.25 -10.21
CA ASP A 154 -30.13 -11.93 -11.08
C ASP A 154 -29.70 -10.93 -12.17
N PRO A 155 -30.14 -11.07 -13.44
CA PRO A 155 -29.78 -10.13 -14.51
C PRO A 155 -30.11 -8.66 -14.20
N ASN A 156 -31.10 -8.40 -13.35
CA ASN A 156 -31.51 -7.08 -12.89
C ASN A 156 -30.89 -6.71 -11.52
N ALA A 157 -29.88 -7.44 -11.05
CA ALA A 157 -29.19 -7.17 -9.80
C ALA A 157 -28.74 -5.71 -9.71
N SER A 158 -28.94 -5.14 -8.53
CA SER A 158 -28.59 -3.75 -8.28
C SER A 158 -27.06 -3.59 -8.21
N LEU A 159 -26.57 -2.36 -8.38
CA LEU A 159 -25.14 -2.08 -8.17
C LEU A 159 -24.68 -2.49 -6.76
N LYS A 160 -25.55 -2.32 -5.76
CA LYS A 160 -25.34 -2.77 -4.39
C LYS A 160 -25.07 -4.28 -4.34
N ASP A 161 -25.89 -5.10 -4.98
CA ASP A 161 -25.76 -6.56 -4.92
C ASP A 161 -24.45 -7.04 -5.57
N ILE A 162 -24.08 -6.42 -6.70
CA ILE A 162 -22.81 -6.69 -7.38
C ILE A 162 -21.62 -6.33 -6.49
N CYS A 163 -21.61 -5.11 -5.92
CA CYS A 163 -20.53 -4.66 -5.05
C CYS A 163 -20.43 -5.51 -3.78
N GLN A 164 -21.55 -5.82 -3.14
CA GLN A 164 -21.59 -6.69 -1.96
C GLN A 164 -21.00 -8.07 -2.27
N GLN A 165 -21.37 -8.67 -3.40
CA GLN A 165 -20.87 -9.99 -3.78
C GLN A 165 -19.37 -9.97 -4.11
N LEU A 166 -18.85 -8.89 -4.69
CA LEU A 166 -17.42 -8.71 -4.92
C LEU A 166 -16.64 -8.57 -3.62
N LEU A 167 -17.09 -7.72 -2.69
CA LEU A 167 -16.46 -7.59 -1.37
C LEU A 167 -16.48 -8.91 -0.60
N ASN A 168 -17.63 -9.60 -0.58
CA ASN A 168 -17.73 -10.93 0.03
C ASN A 168 -16.75 -11.93 -0.61
N SER A 169 -16.55 -11.84 -1.93
CA SER A 169 -15.61 -12.71 -2.64
C SER A 169 -14.15 -12.41 -2.26
N ALA A 170 -13.79 -11.14 -2.07
CA ALA A 170 -12.47 -10.74 -1.61
C ALA A 170 -12.21 -11.22 -0.17
N ASP A 171 -13.18 -11.06 0.73
CA ASP A 171 -13.09 -11.55 2.11
C ASP A 171 -12.95 -13.09 2.16
N GLN A 172 -13.69 -13.81 1.31
CA GLN A 172 -13.55 -15.26 1.17
C GLN A 172 -12.17 -15.70 0.65
N VAL A 173 -11.58 -14.93 -0.27
CA VAL A 173 -10.22 -15.18 -0.74
C VAL A 173 -9.25 -15.05 0.43
N MET A 174 -9.37 -13.99 1.24
CA MET A 174 -8.52 -13.81 2.42
C MET A 174 -8.68 -14.92 3.44
N ALA A 175 -9.91 -15.33 3.73
CA ALA A 175 -10.18 -16.34 4.74
C ALA A 175 -9.80 -17.76 4.30
N GLY A 176 -9.83 -18.07 3.00
CA GLY A 176 -9.76 -19.45 2.50
C GLY A 176 -8.62 -19.77 1.54
N ASN A 177 -7.84 -18.78 1.06
CA ASN A 177 -6.74 -19.03 0.14
C ASN A 177 -5.46 -19.42 0.89
N GLU A 178 -4.98 -20.65 0.68
CA GLU A 178 -3.80 -21.19 1.35
C GLU A 178 -2.53 -20.36 1.10
N ILE A 179 -2.38 -19.77 -0.09
CA ILE A 179 -1.22 -18.93 -0.43
C ILE A 179 -1.26 -17.63 0.39
N CYS A 180 -2.42 -16.97 0.47
CA CYS A 180 -2.60 -15.77 1.28
C CYS A 180 -2.34 -16.07 2.77
N GLN A 181 -2.88 -17.18 3.29
CA GLN A 181 -2.70 -17.58 4.68
C GLN A 181 -1.23 -17.86 5.03
N LYS A 182 -0.51 -18.60 4.17
CA LYS A 182 0.92 -18.86 4.36
C LYS A 182 1.75 -17.58 4.32
N ALA A 183 1.47 -16.71 3.34
CA ALA A 183 2.17 -15.42 3.22
C ALA A 183 1.92 -14.53 4.45
N GLN A 184 0.67 -14.45 4.91
CA GLN A 184 0.31 -13.73 6.14
C GLN A 184 1.02 -14.30 7.36
N ALA A 185 1.05 -15.64 7.53
CA ALA A 185 1.71 -16.27 8.66
C ALA A 185 3.22 -16.00 8.69
N GLU A 186 3.89 -16.06 7.52
CA GLU A 186 5.31 -15.72 7.38
C GLU A 186 5.57 -14.24 7.69
N TYR A 187 4.69 -13.34 7.24
CA TYR A 187 4.75 -11.92 7.56
C TYR A 187 4.59 -11.68 9.06
N THR A 188 3.55 -12.21 9.70
CA THR A 188 3.30 -12.06 11.14
C THR A 188 4.44 -12.62 11.99
N LYS A 189 5.03 -13.75 11.58
CA LYS A 189 6.22 -14.27 12.23
C LYS A 189 7.40 -13.29 12.13
N THR A 190 7.60 -12.71 10.96
CA THR A 190 8.71 -11.77 10.70
C THR A 190 8.52 -10.44 11.45
N THR A 191 7.30 -9.90 11.51
CA THR A 191 7.02 -8.69 12.31
C THR A 191 7.17 -8.94 13.80
N LYS A 192 6.79 -10.14 14.29
CA LYS A 192 7.07 -10.54 15.67
C LYS A 192 8.58 -10.57 15.94
N GLU A 193 9.38 -11.15 15.06
CA GLU A 193 10.84 -11.20 15.23
C GLU A 193 11.47 -9.80 15.27
N LEU A 194 10.97 -8.85 14.47
CA LEU A 194 11.36 -7.44 14.53
C LEU A 194 10.97 -6.78 15.86
N TYR A 195 9.73 -6.99 16.29
CA TYR A 195 9.22 -6.48 17.57
C TYR A 195 10.05 -6.99 18.75
N ASP A 196 10.36 -8.30 18.79
CA ASP A 196 11.18 -8.92 19.83
C ASP A 196 12.62 -8.35 19.85
N LYS A 197 13.10 -7.79 18.74
CA LYS A 197 14.40 -7.09 18.62
C LYS A 197 14.32 -5.59 18.96
N GLY A 198 13.15 -5.11 19.39
CA GLY A 198 12.90 -3.72 19.73
C GLY A 198 12.82 -2.79 18.53
N VAL A 199 12.36 -3.28 17.38
CA VAL A 199 12.10 -2.46 16.19
C VAL A 199 10.66 -1.97 16.22
N THR A 200 10.47 -0.65 16.14
CA THR A 200 9.17 -0.02 15.93
C THR A 200 8.82 -0.08 14.45
N TYR A 201 7.74 -0.77 14.11
CA TYR A 201 7.27 -0.85 12.73
C TYR A 201 5.93 -0.12 12.56
N LEU A 202 5.93 0.96 11.79
CA LEU A 202 4.76 1.79 11.53
C LEU A 202 4.18 1.50 10.14
N VAL A 203 2.87 1.31 10.09
CA VAL A 203 2.12 1.05 8.84
C VAL A 203 1.00 2.07 8.66
N ALA A 204 0.80 2.53 7.43
CA ALA A 204 -0.30 3.43 7.10
C ALA A 204 -1.67 2.75 7.30
N ALA A 205 -2.63 3.50 7.89
CA ALA A 205 -4.00 3.03 8.09
C ALA A 205 -4.80 2.81 6.80
N GLY A 206 -4.34 3.38 5.68
CA GLY A 206 -4.96 3.32 4.36
C GLY A 206 -5.90 4.49 4.09
N ASN A 207 -6.19 4.75 2.81
CA ASN A 207 -6.89 5.96 2.34
C ASN A 207 -8.30 5.69 1.75
N HIS A 208 -9.05 4.71 2.29
CA HIS A 208 -10.33 4.26 1.72
C HIS A 208 -11.58 4.87 2.37
N GLY A 209 -11.45 5.98 3.11
CA GLY A 209 -12.58 6.59 3.81
C GLY A 209 -13.73 7.00 2.87
N ASP A 210 -13.42 7.67 1.76
CA ASP A 210 -14.42 8.08 0.76
C ASP A 210 -15.13 6.88 0.14
N MET A 211 -14.37 5.83 -0.18
CA MET A 211 -14.96 4.62 -0.75
C MET A 211 -15.84 3.89 0.27
N GLY A 212 -15.44 3.87 1.54
CA GLY A 212 -16.27 3.38 2.64
C GLY A 212 -17.61 4.12 2.73
N ALA A 213 -17.58 5.45 2.62
CA ALA A 213 -18.79 6.29 2.62
C ALA A 213 -19.69 6.02 1.40
N VAL A 214 -19.10 5.86 0.21
CA VAL A 214 -19.84 5.49 -1.02
C VAL A 214 -20.52 4.13 -0.85
N MET A 215 -19.81 3.13 -0.33
CA MET A 215 -20.38 1.79 -0.07
C MET A 215 -21.57 1.87 0.89
N GLN A 216 -21.44 2.63 1.98
CA GLN A 216 -22.52 2.84 2.93
C GLN A 216 -23.73 3.52 2.28
N GLN A 217 -23.49 4.55 1.46
CA GLN A 217 -24.55 5.30 0.76
C GLN A 217 -25.38 4.42 -0.18
N ILE A 218 -24.73 3.51 -0.91
CA ILE A 218 -25.42 2.56 -1.79
C ILE A 218 -25.98 1.34 -1.03
N GLY A 219 -25.84 1.30 0.29
CA GLY A 219 -26.37 0.25 1.16
C GLY A 219 -25.58 -1.05 1.16
N VAL A 220 -24.32 -1.04 0.68
CA VAL A 220 -23.36 -2.13 0.84
C VAL A 220 -22.85 -2.12 2.28
N GLN A 221 -22.63 -3.31 2.83
CA GLN A 221 -22.06 -3.52 4.16
C GLN A 221 -20.71 -4.22 3.99
N PRO A 222 -19.60 -3.46 3.87
CA PRO A 222 -18.26 -4.03 3.83
C PRO A 222 -17.97 -4.85 5.09
N GLY A 223 -17.21 -5.93 4.94
CA GLY A 223 -16.68 -6.65 6.09
C GLY A 223 -15.68 -5.79 6.88
N PRO A 224 -15.43 -6.12 8.16
CA PRO A 224 -14.54 -5.33 9.02
C PRO A 224 -13.07 -5.30 8.52
N ALA A 225 -12.67 -6.24 7.67
CA ALA A 225 -11.34 -6.29 7.09
C ALA A 225 -11.27 -5.71 5.66
N THR A 226 -12.41 -5.34 5.06
CA THR A 226 -12.47 -5.00 3.63
C THR A 226 -11.53 -3.85 3.25
N PHE A 227 -11.45 -2.80 4.08
CA PHE A 227 -10.60 -1.63 3.86
C PHE A 227 -9.44 -1.52 4.85
N ARG A 228 -9.25 -2.54 5.70
CA ARG A 228 -8.13 -2.56 6.64
C ARG A 228 -6.87 -2.96 5.86
N ASN A 229 -5.79 -2.21 6.05
CA ASN A 229 -4.48 -2.58 5.50
C ASN A 229 -4.12 -4.00 5.96
N VAL A 230 -3.80 -4.88 5.01
CA VAL A 230 -3.49 -6.30 5.29
C VAL A 230 -2.27 -6.46 6.19
N LEU A 231 -1.39 -5.45 6.25
CA LEU A 231 -0.20 -5.47 7.09
C LEU A 231 -0.49 -5.26 8.59
N VAL A 232 -1.71 -4.88 8.97
CA VAL A 232 -2.04 -4.65 10.39
C VAL A 232 -2.06 -5.97 11.17
N ASN A 233 -1.27 -6.04 12.24
CA ASN A 233 -1.24 -7.11 13.23
C ASN A 233 -0.78 -6.57 14.61
N ASP A 234 -0.64 -7.42 15.62
CA ASP A 234 -0.32 -7.01 16.99
C ASP A 234 1.11 -6.47 17.19
N TYR A 235 1.97 -6.55 16.18
CA TYR A 235 3.40 -6.21 16.23
C TYR A 235 3.75 -4.98 15.40
N VAL A 236 2.75 -4.22 14.95
CA VAL A 236 2.93 -2.98 14.18
C VAL A 236 2.10 -1.87 14.81
N THR A 237 2.50 -0.62 14.59
CA THR A 237 1.73 0.56 14.97
C THR A 237 1.01 1.13 13.76
N VAL A 238 -0.31 1.27 13.85
CA VAL A 238 -1.12 1.81 12.75
C VAL A 238 -1.22 3.33 12.82
N VAL A 239 -0.82 4.01 11.74
CA VAL A 239 -0.79 5.47 11.65
C VAL A 239 -1.94 6.01 10.81
N GLY A 240 -2.78 6.83 11.43
CA GLY A 240 -3.83 7.61 10.78
C GLY A 240 -3.40 9.04 10.46
N ALA A 241 -4.16 9.70 9.59
CA ALA A 241 -3.95 11.09 9.20
C ALA A 241 -4.91 12.03 9.93
N ASN A 242 -4.41 13.18 10.37
CA ASN A 242 -5.18 14.33 10.80
C ASN A 242 -5.03 15.48 9.79
N ASP A 243 -5.99 16.40 9.82
CA ASP A 243 -5.79 17.75 9.29
C ASP A 243 -4.87 18.58 10.19
N LYS A 244 -4.49 19.76 9.70
CA LYS A 244 -3.66 20.75 10.42
C LYS A 244 -4.31 21.29 11.70
N GLU A 245 -5.63 21.15 11.85
CA GLU A 245 -6.37 21.48 13.07
C GLU A 245 -6.39 20.32 14.09
N GLY A 246 -5.85 19.15 13.73
CA GLY A 246 -5.77 17.96 14.57
C GLY A 246 -7.02 17.08 14.53
N ASN A 247 -7.96 17.32 13.62
CA ASN A 247 -9.13 16.47 13.44
C ASN A 247 -8.78 15.25 12.57
N PRO A 248 -9.34 14.05 12.86
CA PRO A 248 -9.17 12.89 12.00
C PRO A 248 -9.63 13.17 10.56
N ALA A 249 -8.73 12.91 9.60
CA ALA A 249 -9.02 13.11 8.19
C ALA A 249 -10.09 12.12 7.69
N THR A 250 -10.97 12.58 6.79
CA THR A 250 -12.03 11.74 6.21
C THR A 250 -11.49 10.60 5.35
N LEU A 251 -10.26 10.74 4.83
CA LEU A 251 -9.60 9.73 4.01
C LEU A 251 -9.22 8.45 4.79
N ASN A 252 -9.16 8.50 6.13
CA ASN A 252 -8.76 7.36 6.94
C ASN A 252 -9.66 6.16 6.66
N SER A 253 -9.06 5.00 6.38
CA SER A 253 -9.85 3.80 6.10
C SER A 253 -10.73 3.40 7.29
N PRO A 254 -11.97 2.98 7.04
CA PRO A 254 -12.86 2.54 8.11
C PRO A 254 -12.31 1.26 8.77
N ALA A 255 -12.50 1.13 10.08
CA ALA A 255 -12.03 -0.01 10.88
C ALA A 255 -10.52 -0.33 10.73
N SER A 256 -9.70 0.69 10.47
CA SER A 256 -8.25 0.56 10.27
C SER A 256 -7.46 0.24 11.55
N ALA A 257 -8.07 0.36 12.73
CA ALA A 257 -7.42 0.16 14.03
C ALA A 257 -6.26 1.14 14.29
N ILE A 258 -6.45 2.42 13.94
CA ILE A 258 -5.45 3.49 14.16
C ILE A 258 -5.08 3.59 15.64
N GLU A 259 -3.79 3.63 15.91
CA GLU A 259 -3.20 3.80 17.25
C GLU A 259 -2.64 5.20 17.46
N VAL A 260 -2.04 5.78 16.42
CA VAL A 260 -1.47 7.12 16.44
C VAL A 260 -1.91 7.92 15.24
N TYR A 261 -2.10 9.23 15.44
CA TYR A 261 -2.42 10.16 14.37
C TYR A 261 -1.29 11.17 14.18
N ARG A 262 -0.99 11.51 12.93
CA ARG A 262 -0.12 12.64 12.56
C ARG A 262 -0.75 13.44 11.44
N GLU A 263 -0.29 14.67 11.25
CA GLU A 263 -0.72 15.47 10.11
C GLU A 263 -0.49 14.68 8.82
N GLY A 264 -1.49 14.63 7.96
CA GLY A 264 -1.45 13.85 6.72
C GLY A 264 -2.32 14.43 5.63
N VAL A 265 -2.80 15.67 5.79
CA VAL A 265 -3.68 16.35 4.84
C VAL A 265 -2.98 17.59 4.34
N ASP A 266 -3.02 17.80 3.03
CA ASP A 266 -2.46 18.94 2.32
C ASP A 266 -0.97 19.19 2.63
N LEU A 267 -0.20 18.09 2.73
CA LEU A 267 1.22 18.16 3.01
C LEU A 267 2.01 18.49 1.73
N PRO A 268 2.85 19.54 1.76
CA PRO A 268 3.73 19.85 0.65
C PRO A 268 4.86 18.82 0.58
N TRP A 269 5.20 18.42 -0.65
CA TRP A 269 6.35 17.58 -0.93
C TRP A 269 7.13 18.16 -2.12
N LYS A 270 8.42 17.85 -2.15
CA LYS A 270 9.35 18.32 -3.19
C LYS A 270 9.89 17.17 -4.00
N ALA A 271 9.97 17.37 -5.30
CA ALA A 271 10.61 16.42 -6.20
C ALA A 271 12.12 16.31 -5.88
N ALA A 272 12.67 15.10 -6.08
CA ALA A 272 14.11 14.93 -6.11
C ALA A 272 14.73 15.63 -7.34
N GLU A 273 16.02 15.93 -7.29
CA GLU A 273 16.76 16.57 -8.38
C GLU A 273 16.58 15.78 -9.70
N GLY A 274 16.04 16.44 -10.74
CA GLY A 274 15.73 15.82 -12.03
C GLY A 274 14.26 15.51 -12.29
N PHE A 275 13.37 15.82 -11.35
CA PHE A 275 11.91 15.84 -11.53
C PHE A 275 11.38 17.27 -11.41
N ASP A 276 10.48 17.69 -12.32
CA ASP A 276 9.96 19.07 -12.38
C ASP A 276 8.61 19.24 -11.64
N GLN A 277 8.31 18.39 -10.65
CA GLN A 277 7.00 18.39 -9.99
C GLN A 277 7.16 18.40 -8.47
N ASP A 278 7.00 19.58 -7.87
CA ASP A 278 6.61 19.71 -6.47
C ASP A 278 5.09 19.59 -6.37
N GLY A 279 4.57 19.24 -5.19
CA GLY A 279 3.14 19.06 -5.04
C GLY A 279 2.65 19.17 -3.62
N VAL A 280 1.35 18.96 -3.50
CA VAL A 280 0.62 18.84 -2.24
C VAL A 280 -0.17 17.54 -2.30
N ALA A 281 -0.10 16.74 -1.24
CA ALA A 281 -0.80 15.47 -1.20
C ALA A 281 -1.37 15.18 0.19
N SER A 282 -2.41 14.35 0.21
CA SER A 282 -3.11 13.94 1.42
C SER A 282 -3.15 12.42 1.47
N GLY A 283 -2.89 11.86 2.65
CA GLY A 283 -2.89 10.42 2.86
C GLY A 283 -2.26 10.01 4.18
N THR A 284 -2.71 8.87 4.71
CA THR A 284 -2.06 8.15 5.81
C THR A 284 -0.62 7.77 5.46
N SER A 285 -0.32 7.63 4.16
CA SER A 285 1.02 7.45 3.62
C SER A 285 1.98 8.60 3.94
N PHE A 286 1.48 9.83 4.12
CA PHE A 286 2.29 11.01 4.49
C PHE A 286 2.31 11.26 6.00
N ALA A 287 1.30 10.79 6.74
CA ALA A 287 1.31 10.80 8.20
C ALA A 287 2.30 9.77 8.79
N THR A 288 2.44 8.61 8.15
CA THR A 288 3.32 7.52 8.58
C THR A 288 4.80 7.91 8.71
N PRO A 289 5.44 8.53 7.70
CA PRO A 289 6.84 8.97 7.85
C PRO A 289 7.02 10.01 8.95
N ILE A 290 6.05 10.90 9.18
CA ILE A 290 6.14 11.88 10.28
C ILE A 290 6.19 11.16 11.62
N ALA A 291 5.28 10.20 11.85
CA ALA A 291 5.28 9.40 13.07
C ALA A 291 6.59 8.60 13.23
N ALA A 292 7.15 8.11 12.13
CA ALA A 292 8.40 7.36 12.14
C ALA A 292 9.63 8.26 12.44
N GLY A 293 9.64 9.51 11.98
CA GLY A 293 10.70 10.47 12.29
C GLY A 293 10.75 10.91 13.76
N GLU A 294 9.66 10.70 14.50
CA GLU A 294 9.54 11.02 15.93
C GLU A 294 9.82 9.82 16.87
N ALA A 295 9.88 8.60 16.32
CA ALA A 295 10.07 7.35 17.06
C ALA A 295 11.55 7.06 17.36
#